data_AF-A0A8J4FKT2-F1
#
_entry.id   AF-A0A8J4FKT2-F1
#
_cell.length_a   1.000
_cell.length_b   1.000
_cell.length_c   1.000
_cell.angle_alpha   90.00
_cell.angle_beta   90.00
_cell.angle_gamma   90.00
#
_symmetry.space_group_name_H-M   'P 1'
#
loop_
_entity.id
_entity.type
_entity.pdbx_description
1 polymer ?
#
loop_
_entity_poly.entity_id
_entity_poly.type
_entity_poly.pdbx_seq_one_letter_code
_entity_poly.pdbx_strand_id
1 'polypeptide(L)'
;MNAPPQWTLCAFCGQDRKAHNSSLGAFLGPLEDSNRSGVGVYVHRDCALWSSEVYHSSDGTKLRKVGQAIRRGRQLRCGYCGERGATLGCRLD
;
A
#
# COMPACT_ATOMS: atom_id res chain seq x y z
N MET A 1 -22.45 -11.93 -4.38
CA MET A 1 -21.75 -10.75 -4.92
C MET A 1 -20.27 -11.03 -4.81
N ASN A 2 -19.55 -11.24 -5.93
CA ASN A 2 -18.13 -11.62 -5.88
C ASN A 2 -17.29 -10.41 -5.47
N ALA A 3 -16.46 -10.58 -4.43
CA ALA A 3 -15.47 -9.56 -4.06
C ALA A 3 -14.51 -9.33 -5.24
N PRO A 4 -14.10 -8.08 -5.51
CA PRO A 4 -13.17 -7.79 -6.59
C PRO A 4 -11.85 -8.55 -6.33
N PRO A 5 -11.13 -8.93 -7.40
CA PRO A 5 -9.87 -9.63 -7.24
C PRO A 5 -8.90 -8.83 -6.38
N GLN A 6 -8.25 -9.48 -5.41
CA GLN A 6 -7.29 -8.85 -4.48
C GLN A 6 -6.09 -8.13 -5.15
N TRP A 7 -5.88 -8.30 -6.45
CA TRP A 7 -4.89 -7.59 -7.26
C TRP A 7 -5.40 -6.26 -7.85
N THR A 8 -6.65 -5.87 -7.58
CA THR A 8 -7.20 -4.56 -7.98
C THR A 8 -7.19 -3.55 -6.84
N LEU A 9 -6.80 -3.96 -5.64
CA LEU A 9 -6.85 -3.14 -4.42
C LEU A 9 -5.46 -2.78 -3.94
N CYS A 10 -5.33 -1.57 -3.38
CA CYS A 10 -4.13 -1.11 -2.71
C CYS A 10 -3.92 -1.91 -1.41
N ALA A 11 -2.74 -2.49 -1.23
CA ALA A 11 -2.41 -3.26 -0.04
C ALA A 11 -2.33 -2.44 1.27
N PHE A 12 -2.39 -1.11 1.18
CA PHE A 12 -2.39 -0.21 2.33
C PHE A 12 -3.79 0.27 2.72
N CYS A 13 -4.54 0.85 1.77
CA CYS A 13 -5.86 1.42 2.07
C CYS A 13 -7.03 0.48 1.73
N GLY A 14 -6.79 -0.63 1.04
CA GLY A 14 -7.82 -1.57 0.61
C GLY A 14 -8.72 -1.06 -0.52
N GLN A 15 -8.43 0.10 -1.10
CA GLN A 15 -9.23 0.71 -2.17
C GLN A 15 -8.62 0.49 -3.56
N ASP A 16 -9.44 0.58 -4.60
CA ASP A 16 -8.99 0.43 -6.00
C ASP A 16 -8.30 1.70 -6.55
N ARG A 17 -7.77 1.61 -7.78
CA ARG A 17 -7.06 2.70 -8.48
C ARG A 17 -7.82 4.04 -8.56
N LYS A 18 -9.16 4.02 -8.55
CA LYS A 18 -10.01 5.22 -8.64
C LYS A 18 -10.31 5.85 -7.27
N ALA A 19 -9.77 5.28 -6.18
CA ALA A 19 -9.95 5.80 -4.83
C ALA A 19 -9.68 7.30 -4.75
N HIS A 20 -10.54 8.02 -4.04
CA HIS A 20 -10.46 9.47 -3.87
C HIS A 20 -10.30 10.25 -5.20
N ASN A 21 -11.04 9.85 -6.24
CA ASN A 21 -10.94 10.47 -7.57
C ASN A 21 -9.49 10.43 -8.13
N SER A 22 -8.77 9.34 -7.85
CA SER A 22 -7.36 9.14 -8.24
C SER A 22 -6.36 10.10 -7.57
N SER A 23 -6.73 10.75 -6.45
CA SER A 23 -5.87 11.72 -5.76
C SER A 23 -4.71 11.11 -4.98
N LEU A 24 -4.72 9.79 -4.72
CA LEU A 24 -3.65 9.09 -4.00
C LEU A 24 -2.41 8.78 -4.87
N GLY A 25 -2.39 9.30 -6.09
CA GLY A 25 -1.31 9.14 -7.04
C GLY A 25 -1.31 7.80 -7.79
N ALA A 26 -0.21 7.54 -8.50
CA ALA A 26 -0.07 6.39 -9.36
C ALA A 26 -0.25 5.05 -8.62
N PHE A 27 -0.86 4.07 -9.30
CA PHE A 27 -1.02 2.71 -8.78
C PHE A 27 0.24 1.90 -9.10
N LEU A 28 1.11 1.76 -8.10
CA LEU A 28 2.42 1.11 -8.19
C LEU A 28 2.27 -0.40 -8.04
N GLY A 29 2.76 -1.16 -9.01
CA GLY A 29 2.84 -2.62 -8.96
C GLY A 29 3.01 -3.22 -10.35
N PRO A 30 3.09 -4.56 -10.45
CA PRO A 30 3.12 -5.51 -9.33
C PRO A 30 4.43 -5.41 -8.53
N LEU A 31 4.31 -5.24 -7.21
CA LEU A 31 5.42 -5.27 -6.28
C LEU A 31 5.71 -6.72 -5.90
N GLU A 32 6.99 -7.09 -5.87
CA GLU A 32 7.41 -8.38 -5.36
C GLU A 32 7.13 -8.45 -3.85
N ASP A 33 6.17 -9.30 -3.49
CA ASP A 33 5.94 -9.73 -2.11
C ASP A 33 6.42 -11.18 -2.01
N SER A 34 7.51 -11.40 -1.30
CA SER A 34 8.13 -12.73 -1.14
C SER A 34 7.21 -13.78 -0.50
N ASN A 35 6.02 -13.38 -0.04
CA ASN A 35 5.06 -14.23 0.66
C ASN A 35 3.82 -14.60 -0.17
N ARG A 36 3.70 -14.12 -1.43
CA ARG A 36 2.64 -14.53 -2.36
C ARG A 36 3.22 -14.80 -3.75
N SER A 37 3.69 -16.03 -3.99
CA SER A 37 4.02 -16.48 -5.34
C SER A 37 2.80 -16.35 -6.26
N GLY A 38 2.92 -15.51 -7.29
CA GLY A 38 1.94 -15.41 -8.37
C GLY A 38 0.84 -14.35 -8.22
N VAL A 39 0.75 -13.62 -7.10
CA VAL A 39 -0.22 -12.51 -6.94
C VAL A 39 0.52 -11.19 -6.80
N GLY A 40 0.51 -10.39 -7.87
CA GLY A 40 1.08 -9.04 -7.85
C GLY A 40 0.44 -8.16 -6.78
N VAL A 41 1.26 -7.52 -5.95
CA VAL A 41 0.78 -6.58 -4.94
C VAL A 41 0.81 -5.16 -5.50
N TYR A 42 -0.25 -4.40 -5.30
CA TYR A 42 -0.36 -3.03 -5.78
C TYR A 42 -0.58 -2.05 -4.64
N VAL A 43 -0.07 -0.83 -4.78
CA VAL A 43 -0.23 0.25 -3.79
C VAL A 43 -0.36 1.59 -4.48
N HIS A 44 -1.11 2.52 -3.90
CA HIS A 44 -1.04 3.91 -4.31
C HIS A 44 0.30 4.53 -3.92
N ARG A 45 0.84 5.41 -4.77
CA ARG A 45 2.10 6.12 -4.53
C ARG A 45 2.09 6.84 -3.18
N ASP A 46 1.02 7.58 -2.89
CA ASP A 46 0.99 8.39 -1.67
C ASP A 46 0.73 7.52 -0.44
N CYS A 47 -0.05 6.44 -0.55
CA CYS A 47 -0.16 5.45 0.51
C CYS A 47 1.19 4.80 0.85
N ALA A 48 2.02 4.52 -0.15
CA ALA A 48 3.36 4.01 0.06
C ALA A 48 4.26 5.07 0.69
N LEU A 49 4.27 6.29 0.16
CA LEU A 49 5.10 7.40 0.63
C LEU A 49 4.83 7.76 2.10
N TRP A 50 3.57 7.66 2.53
CA TRP A 50 3.19 8.00 3.90
C TRP A 50 3.48 6.86 4.90
N SER A 51 3.88 5.67 4.42
CA SER A 51 4.32 4.59 5.29
C SER A 51 5.69 4.90 5.89
N SER A 52 5.82 4.71 7.20
CA SER A 52 7.00 5.05 8.01
C SER A 52 8.32 4.44 7.53
N GLU A 53 8.26 3.30 6.85
CA GLU A 53 9.44 2.54 6.41
C GLU A 53 9.84 2.84 4.96
N VAL A 54 8.98 3.54 4.21
CA VAL A 54 9.18 3.79 2.78
C VAL A 54 9.93 5.10 2.58
N TYR A 55 10.94 5.06 1.72
CA TYR A 55 11.73 6.23 1.34
C TYR A 55 12.02 6.22 -0.16
N HIS A 56 12.38 7.38 -0.69
CA HIS A 56 12.84 7.49 -2.07
C HIS A 56 14.24 6.88 -2.21
N SER A 57 14.46 6.11 -3.27
CA SER A 57 15.79 5.69 -3.72
C SER A 57 16.71 6.91 -3.83
N SER A 58 18.03 6.72 -3.73
CA SER A 58 19.01 7.81 -3.71
C SER A 58 18.97 8.72 -4.95
N ASP A 59 18.47 8.19 -6.07
CA ASP A 59 18.21 8.88 -7.33
C ASP A 59 16.80 9.52 -7.42
N GLY A 60 15.99 9.40 -6.38
CA GLY A 60 14.64 9.96 -6.27
C GLY A 60 13.56 9.27 -7.11
N THR A 61 13.93 8.31 -7.96
CA THR A 61 13.03 7.77 -9.01
C THR A 61 12.05 6.70 -8.52
N LYS A 62 12.41 5.96 -7.47
CA LYS A 62 11.66 4.78 -7.00
C LYS A 62 11.47 4.78 -5.50
N LEU A 63 10.35 4.23 -5.03
CA LEU A 63 10.15 3.95 -3.61
C LEU A 63 10.87 2.67 -3.20
N ARG A 64 11.56 2.71 -2.06
CA ARG A 64 12.25 1.58 -1.44
C ARG A 64 11.50 1.13 -0.19
N LYS A 65 11.79 -0.11 0.26
CA LYS A 65 11.18 -0.74 1.45
C LYS A 65 9.66 -0.91 1.42
N VAL A 66 9.01 -0.74 0.26
CA VAL A 66 7.55 -0.93 0.11
C VAL A 66 7.12 -2.34 0.52
N GLY A 67 7.86 -3.38 0.16
CA GLY A 67 7.57 -4.76 0.59
C GLY A 67 7.65 -4.95 2.11
N GLN A 68 8.60 -4.28 2.78
CA GLN A 68 8.70 -4.30 4.25
C GLN A 68 7.48 -3.62 4.88
N ALA A 69 7.10 -2.45 4.36
CA ALA A 69 5.90 -1.74 4.77
C ALA A 69 4.62 -2.58 4.59
N ILE A 70 4.47 -3.28 3.46
CA ILE A 70 3.33 -4.18 3.22
C ILE A 70 3.28 -5.29 4.29
N ARG A 71 4.42 -5.92 4.58
CA ARG A 71 4.51 -6.98 5.59
C ARG A 71 4.13 -6.48 6.99
N ARG A 72 4.52 -5.26 7.35
CA ARG A 72 4.10 -4.62 8.60
C ARG A 72 2.61 -4.26 8.58
N GLY A 73 2.14 -3.63 7.51
CA GLY A 73 0.74 -3.22 7.33
C GLY A 73 -0.26 -4.37 7.45
N ARG A 74 0.11 -5.57 7.01
CA ARG A 74 -0.71 -6.78 7.17
C ARG A 74 -0.95 -7.18 8.64
N GLN A 75 -0.07 -6.78 9.55
CA GLN A 75 -0.19 -7.05 10.99
C GLN A 75 -0.94 -5.94 11.72
N LEU A 76 -1.08 -4.77 11.11
CA LEU A 76 -1.75 -3.61 11.69
C LEU A 76 -3.23 -3.57 11.26
N ARG A 77 -4.08 -3.13 12.19
CA ARG A 77 -5.49 -2.83 11.94
C ARG A 77 -5.71 -1.34 11.99
N CYS A 78 -6.54 -0.82 11.10
CA CYS A 78 -6.97 0.57 11.13
C CYS A 78 -7.74 0.85 12.42
N GLY A 79 -7.35 1.88 13.17
CA GLY A 79 -8.10 2.29 14.38
C GLY A 79 -9.51 2.82 14.08
N TYR A 80 -9.75 3.28 12.84
CA TYR A 80 -11.05 3.82 12.41
C TYR A 80 -11.99 2.72 11.88
N CYS A 81 -11.53 1.90 10.93
CA CYS A 81 -12.39 0.89 10.28
C CYS A 81 -12.11 -0.57 10.68
N GLY A 82 -11.04 -0.85 11.43
CA GLY A 82 -10.68 -2.21 11.87
C GLY A 82 -10.03 -3.12 10.81
N GLU A 83 -10.01 -2.69 9.54
CA GLU A 83 -9.43 -3.44 8.42
C GLU A 83 -7.89 -3.48 8.44
N ARG A 84 -7.31 -4.53 7.85
CA ARG A 84 -5.85 -4.71 7.76
C ARG A 84 -5.25 -3.91 6.60
N GLY A 85 -3.97 -3.56 6.69
CA GLY A 85 -3.24 -2.82 5.65
C GLY A 85 -2.86 -1.40 6.07
N ALA A 86 -3.43 -0.89 7.17
CA ALA A 86 -3.15 0.45 7.68
C ALA A 86 -1.68 0.61 8.14
N THR A 87 -0.79 0.96 7.22
CA THR A 87 0.56 1.46 7.54
C THR A 87 0.59 2.94 7.84
N LEU A 88 -0.50 3.65 7.55
CA LEU A 88 -0.68 5.06 7.87
C LEU A 88 -0.97 5.18 9.37
N GLY A 89 0.09 5.23 10.17
CA GLY A 89 -0.02 5.66 11.56
C GLY A 89 -0.39 7.14 11.63
N CYS A 90 -1.03 7.56 12.72
CA CYS A 90 -1.21 8.99 13.01
C CYS A 90 0.18 9.65 13.04
N ARG A 91 0.42 10.59 12.12
CA ARG A 91 1.62 11.43 12.14
C ARG A 91 1.28 12.64 13.00
N LEU A 92 1.87 12.71 14.20
CA LEU A 92 2.06 13.99 14.86
C LEU A 92 3.09 14.73 14.02
N ASP A 93 2.63 15.72 13.26
CA ASP A 93 3.48 16.85 12.89
C ASP A 93 3.00 18.04 13.73
#